data_AF-A0A484ZF91-F1
#
_entry.id   AF-A0A484ZF91-F1
#
_cell.length_a   1.000
_cell.length_b   1.000
_cell.length_c   1.000
_cell.angle_alpha   90.00
_cell.angle_beta   90.00
_cell.angle_gamma   90.00
#
_symmetry.space_group_name_H-M   'P 1'
#
loop_
_entity.id
_entity.type
_entity.pdbx_description
1 polymer ?
#
loop_
_entity_poly.entity_id
_entity_poly.type
_entity_poly.pdbx_seq_one_letter_code
_entity_poly.pdbx_strand_id
1 'polypeptide(L)'
;MRPSISPDALELLAAKQNVRVLACGQWGARIPALDFKRVNGGLLVQDRDLGMVTESDLKVVTERQPTAKELSDALFCWKVAKFVKSNAIVMRAII
;
A
#
# COMPACT_ATOMS: atom_id res chain seq x y z
N MET A 1 5.03 -8.22 -10.86
CA MET A 1 3.96 -9.08 -10.30
C MET A 1 2.63 -8.53 -10.79
N ARG A 2 1.78 -9.34 -11.42
CA ARG A 2 0.47 -8.92 -11.95
C ARG A 2 -0.53 -10.07 -11.83
N PRO A 3 -1.85 -9.83 -11.77
CA PRO A 3 -2.82 -10.91 -11.75
C PRO A 3 -2.76 -11.86 -12.95
N SER A 4 -2.66 -11.30 -14.17
CA SER A 4 -2.52 -12.05 -15.43
C SER A 4 -1.50 -11.34 -16.33
N ILE A 5 -0.76 -12.03 -17.20
CA ILE A 5 0.26 -11.44 -18.09
C ILE A 5 -0.19 -11.60 -19.55
N SER A 6 -0.07 -10.56 -20.36
CA SER A 6 -0.39 -10.60 -21.79
C SER A 6 0.79 -11.21 -22.57
N PRO A 7 0.54 -11.98 -23.64
CA PRO A 7 1.60 -12.61 -24.43
C PRO A 7 2.65 -11.61 -24.93
N ASP A 8 2.22 -10.50 -25.52
CA ASP A 8 3.10 -9.45 -26.06
C ASP A 8 4.03 -8.85 -25.00
N ALA A 9 3.54 -8.71 -23.76
CA ALA A 9 4.35 -8.18 -22.66
C ALA A 9 5.37 -9.21 -22.16
N LEU A 10 5.08 -10.51 -22.29
CA LEU A 10 6.00 -11.57 -21.91
C LEU A 10 7.20 -11.61 -22.87
N GLU A 11 6.97 -11.48 -24.18
CA GLU A 11 8.03 -11.45 -25.19
C GLU A 11 9.00 -10.28 -24.96
N LEU A 12 8.48 -9.07 -24.72
CA LEU A 12 9.29 -7.88 -24.45
C LEU A 12 10.09 -7.99 -23.15
N LEU A 13 9.52 -8.58 -22.09
CA LEU A 13 10.18 -8.74 -20.81
C LEU A 13 11.19 -9.89 -20.81
N ALA A 14 11.00 -10.92 -21.64
CA ALA A 14 11.92 -12.04 -21.79
C ALA A 14 13.29 -11.63 -22.36
N ALA A 15 13.34 -10.54 -23.13
CA ALA A 15 14.59 -9.97 -23.62
C ALA A 15 15.53 -9.48 -22.50
N LYS A 16 15.04 -9.28 -21.27
CA LYS A 16 15.83 -8.81 -20.12
C LYS A 16 16.19 -9.97 -19.19
N GLN A 17 17.46 -10.42 -19.24
CA GLN A 17 17.96 -11.60 -18.54
C GLN A 17 17.65 -11.66 -17.02
N ASN A 18 17.57 -10.52 -16.34
CA ASN A 18 17.40 -10.46 -14.87
C ASN A 18 15.98 -10.09 -14.42
N VAL A 19 15.00 -10.04 -15.32
CA VAL A 19 13.61 -9.70 -14.96
C VAL A 19 12.82 -10.95 -14.61
N ARG A 20 12.28 -10.99 -13.39
CA ARG A 20 11.37 -12.07 -12.95
C ARG A 20 9.93 -11.61 -13.10
N VAL A 21 9.21 -12.21 -14.06
CA VAL A 21 7.79 -11.95 -14.26
C VAL A 21 6.97 -12.99 -13.49
N LEU A 22 6.08 -12.52 -12.62
CA LEU A 22 5.25 -13.37 -11.76
C LEU A 22 3.77 -13.05 -12.01
N ALA A 23 3.01 -14.06 -12.45
CA ALA A 23 1.56 -14.07 -12.48
C ALA A 23 1.04 -14.62 -11.15
N CYS A 24 0.22 -13.86 -10.45
CA CYS A 24 -0.19 -14.21 -9.08
C CYS A 24 -1.70 -14.41 -8.91
N GLY A 25 -2.46 -14.41 -10.01
CA GLY A 25 -3.91 -14.51 -9.97
C GLY A 25 -4.56 -13.28 -9.35
N GLN A 26 -5.89 -13.31 -9.26
CA GLN A 26 -6.64 -12.25 -8.58
C GLN A 26 -6.51 -12.42 -7.06
N TRP A 27 -6.22 -11.32 -6.37
CA TRP A 27 -6.28 -11.29 -4.92
C TRP A 27 -7.71 -11.08 -4.46
N GLY A 28 -8.12 -11.83 -3.44
CA GLY A 28 -9.40 -11.63 -2.77
C GLY A 28 -9.42 -10.38 -1.88
N ALA A 29 -10.57 -10.13 -1.27
CA ALA A 29 -10.73 -9.07 -0.28
C ALA A 29 -9.78 -9.28 0.92
N ARG A 30 -9.36 -8.19 1.56
CA ARG A 30 -8.58 -8.27 2.79
C ARG A 30 -9.49 -8.78 3.91
N ILE A 31 -9.16 -9.92 4.47
CA ILE A 31 -9.87 -10.54 5.59
C ILE A 31 -9.04 -10.45 6.88
N PRO A 32 -9.70 -10.45 8.07
CA PRO A 32 -9.02 -10.60 9.35
C PRO A 32 -8.12 -11.83 9.33
N ALA A 33 -6.90 -11.65 9.84
CA ALA A 33 -5.89 -12.69 9.89
C ALA A 33 -4.86 -12.33 10.96
N LEU A 34 -4.18 -13.35 11.47
CA LEU A 34 -3.05 -13.15 12.38
C LEU A 34 -1.80 -12.78 11.58
N ASP A 35 -1.03 -11.84 12.13
CA ASP A 35 0.32 -11.50 11.71
C ASP A 35 1.31 -11.98 12.76
N PHE A 36 2.41 -12.55 12.27
CA PHE A 36 3.37 -13.29 13.10
C PHE A 36 4.76 -12.68 12.94
N LYS A 37 5.35 -12.26 14.06
CA LYS A 37 6.71 -11.71 14.08
C LYS A 37 7.59 -12.53 15.02
N ARG A 38 8.57 -13.22 14.44
CA ARG A 38 9.57 -13.98 15.20
C ARG A 38 10.46 -13.03 16.00
N VAL A 39 10.70 -13.36 17.26
CA VAL A 39 11.62 -12.66 18.16
C VAL A 39 12.54 -13.66 18.85
N ASN A 40 13.63 -13.19 19.46
CA ASN A 40 14.50 -14.08 20.24
C ASN A 40 13.69 -14.69 21.39
N GLY A 41 13.69 -16.01 21.47
CA GLY A 41 12.96 -16.75 22.51
C GLY A 41 11.46 -16.93 22.27
N GLY A 42 10.90 -16.53 21.12
CA GLY A 42 9.47 -16.77 20.87
C GLY A 42 8.88 -16.17 19.58
N LEU A 43 7.56 -15.98 19.63
CA LEU A 43 6.73 -15.51 18.52
C LEU A 43 5.75 -14.45 19.04
N LEU A 44 5.74 -13.27 18.42
CA LEU A 44 4.70 -12.28 18.61
C LEU A 44 3.55 -12.56 17.65
N VAL A 45 2.33 -12.50 18.15
CA VAL A 45 1.09 -12.71 17.40
C VAL A 45 0.24 -11.46 17.57
N GLN A 46 -0.20 -10.87 16.46
CA GLN A 46 -1.05 -9.68 16.46
C GLN A 46 -2.10 -9.81 15.36
N ASP A 47 -3.18 -9.05 15.45
CA ASP A 47 -4.12 -8.92 14.34
C ASP A 47 -3.48 -8.14 13.19
N ARG A 48 -3.79 -8.54 11.96
CA ARG A 48 -3.37 -7.80 10.76
C ARG A 48 -4.01 -6.41 10.78
N ASP A 49 -3.20 -5.40 10.54
CA ASP A 49 -3.69 -4.03 10.44
C ASP A 49 -4.50 -3.81 9.15
N LEU A 50 -5.82 -3.88 9.29
CA LEU A 50 -6.81 -3.62 8.24
C LEU A 50 -7.36 -2.19 8.26
N GLY A 51 -6.92 -1.34 9.19
CA GLY A 51 -7.46 0.01 9.37
C GLY A 51 -7.30 0.87 8.11
N MET A 52 -8.38 1.50 7.67
CA MET A 52 -8.39 2.43 6.54
C MET A 52 -9.04 3.73 7.00
N VAL A 53 -8.36 4.85 6.78
CA VAL A 53 -8.89 6.19 7.06
C VAL A 53 -9.63 6.68 5.82
N THR A 54 -10.82 7.18 6.06
CA THR A 54 -11.72 7.78 5.07
C THR A 54 -11.85 9.26 5.33
N GLU A 55 -12.46 9.98 4.39
CA GLU A 55 -12.70 11.42 4.52
C GLU A 55 -13.54 11.77 5.76
N SER A 56 -14.51 10.93 6.10
CA SER A 56 -15.36 11.11 7.29
C SER A 56 -14.61 10.98 8.62
N ASP A 57 -13.44 10.34 8.62
CA ASP A 57 -12.60 10.22 9.82
C ASP A 57 -11.71 11.45 10.02
N LEU A 58 -11.63 12.35 9.02
CA LEU A 58 -10.74 13.50 9.05
C LEU A 58 -11.36 14.66 9.81
N LYS A 59 -10.55 15.28 10.67
CA LYS A 59 -10.87 16.54 11.34
C LYS A 59 -9.93 17.63 10.85
N VAL A 60 -10.48 18.68 10.24
CA VAL A 60 -9.71 19.87 9.88
C VAL A 60 -9.48 20.71 11.13
N VAL A 61 -8.21 20.88 11.50
CA VAL A 61 -7.78 21.60 12.72
C VAL A 61 -7.14 22.96 12.43
N THR A 62 -7.23 23.42 11.19
CA THR A 62 -6.66 24.68 10.69
C THR A 62 -7.76 25.65 10.26
N GLU A 63 -7.47 26.95 10.24
CA GLU A 63 -8.41 27.97 9.76
C GLU A 63 -8.73 27.79 8.27
N ARG A 64 -7.71 27.52 7.44
CA ARG A 64 -7.88 27.24 6.02
C ARG A 64 -8.41 25.82 5.81
N GLN A 65 -9.52 25.71 5.08
CA GLN A 65 -10.04 24.43 4.63
C GLN A 65 -9.21 23.88 3.46
N PRO A 66 -8.88 22.57 3.44
CA PRO A 66 -8.23 21.96 2.30
C PRO A 66 -9.17 21.94 1.09
N THR A 67 -8.60 22.07 -0.10
CA THR A 67 -9.35 21.81 -1.34
C THR A 67 -9.61 20.31 -1.50
N ALA A 68 -10.60 19.93 -2.32
CA ALA A 68 -10.88 18.53 -2.61
C ALA A 68 -9.65 17.77 -3.16
N LYS A 69 -8.80 18.45 -3.94
CA LYS A 69 -7.54 17.87 -4.45
C LYS A 69 -6.54 17.61 -3.33
N GLU A 70 -6.33 18.59 -2.46
CA GLU A 70 -5.43 18.45 -1.31
C GLU A 70 -5.89 17.32 -0.37
N LEU A 71 -7.20 17.18 -0.18
CA LEU A 71 -7.79 16.15 0.65
C LEU A 71 -7.58 14.74 0.06
N SER A 72 -7.85 14.59 -1.24
CA SER A 72 -7.56 13.35 -1.98
C SER A 72 -6.07 12.98 -1.92
N ASP A 73 -5.19 13.97 -2.07
CA ASP A 73 -3.74 13.78 -2.00
C ASP A 73 -3.30 13.35 -0.59
N ALA A 74 -3.86 13.96 0.46
CA ALA A 74 -3.59 13.60 1.85
C ALA A 74 -4.05 12.16 2.15
N LEU A 75 -5.25 11.77 1.72
CA LEU A 75 -5.77 10.40 1.85
C LEU A 75 -4.90 9.39 1.10
N PHE A 76 -4.38 9.74 -0.07
CA PHE A 76 -3.43 8.90 -0.80
C PHE A 76 -2.11 8.74 -0.03
N CYS A 77 -1.52 9.84 0.43
CA CYS A 77 -0.29 9.82 1.23
C CYS A 77 -0.47 8.99 2.50
N TRP A 78 -1.63 9.09 3.18
CA TRP A 78 -1.96 8.27 4.36
C TRP A 78 -1.97 6.76 4.04
N LYS A 79 -2.62 6.38 2.94
CA LYS A 79 -2.64 4.96 2.49
C LYS A 79 -1.24 4.43 2.24
N VAL A 80 -0.36 5.24 1.65
CA VAL A 80 1.04 4.85 1.40
C VAL A 80 1.85 4.79 2.69
N ALA A 81 1.72 5.80 3.57
CA ALA A 81 2.46 5.90 4.83
C ALA A 81 2.28 4.67 5.72
N LYS A 82 1.09 4.07 5.74
CA LYS A 82 0.81 2.81 6.45
C LYS A 82 1.75 1.66 6.08
N PHE A 83 2.26 1.62 4.85
CA PHE A 83 3.14 0.55 4.36
C PHE A 83 4.63 0.90 4.46
N VAL A 84 4.98 2.12 4.88
CA VAL A 84 6.36 2.55 5.09
C VAL A 84 6.73 2.29 6.56
N LYS A 85 7.96 1.79 6.80
CA LYS A 85 8.44 1.58 8.17
C LYS A 85 8.52 2.90 8.94
N SER A 86 8.00 2.94 10.15
CA SER A 86 8.05 4.11 11.01
C SER A 86 9.49 4.45 11.46
N ASN A 87 9.86 5.72 11.65
CA ASN A 87 9.09 6.95 11.39
C ASN A 87 9.14 7.33 9.91
N ALA A 88 8.00 7.70 9.31
CA ALA A 88 7.88 7.95 7.88
C ALA A 88 7.17 9.28 7.58
N ILE A 89 7.66 10.01 6.58
CA ILE A 89 7.01 11.17 5.98
C ILE A 89 6.77 10.85 4.51
N VAL A 90 5.53 10.93 4.06
CA VAL A 90 5.14 10.72 2.67
C VAL A 90 4.61 12.04 2.11
N MET A 91 5.22 12.50 1.02
CA MET A 91 4.78 13.69 0.30
C MET A 91 4.44 13.34 -1.14
N ARG A 92 3.43 14.01 -1.68
CA ARG A 92 3.10 13.94 -3.10
C ARG A 92 3.73 15.11 -3.81
N ALA A 93 4.59 14.83 -4.80
CA ALA A 93 5.12 15.85 -5.69
C ALA A 93 4.05 16.29 -6.69
N ILE A 94 4.01 17.58 -6.99
CA ILE A 94 3.24 18.13 -8.11
C ILE A 94 4.17 18.02 -9.32
N ILE A 95 3.93 17.02 -10.17
CA ILE A 95 4.58 16.84 -11.48
C ILE A 95 3.52 17.03 -12.55
#